data_AF-A0A7X7XYX1-F1
#
_entry.id   AF-A0A7X7XYX1-F1
#
_cell.length_a   1.000
_cell.length_b   1.000
_cell.length_c   1.000
_cell.angle_alpha   90.00
_cell.angle_beta   90.00
_cell.angle_gamma   90.00
#
_symmetry.space_group_name_H-M   'P 1'
#
loop_
_entity.id
_entity.type
_entity.pdbx_description
1 polymer ?
#
loop_
_entity_poly.entity_id
_entity_poly.type
_entity_poly.pdbx_seq_one_letter_code
_entity_poly.pdbx_strand_id
1 'polypeptide(L)'
;MSKKIDDQIIELANEMVDKFGTDYIIELREIYRILYQKYGTNEGSIIPTDYCYNRVNNGIQIDKKPAVFEYIERGHFRCLGVNYPYNGLIYHKPKQGDEIVVGKCIEGKRIIAPSEDYDLGILNTNKQCNNIEKDYSHKTKREPGMRLRFEVLKRDNFKCCACGASPAKDPSVDLHIDHVIPWSKGGETVLDNLQTLCSACNIGKSDMI
;
A
#
# COMPACT_ATOMS: atom_id res chain seq x y z
N MET A 1 -7.28 27.48 16.23
CA MET A 1 -7.90 27.50 14.89
C MET A 1 -8.34 26.08 14.58
N SER A 2 -9.58 25.86 14.14
CA SER A 2 -10.03 24.50 13.79
C SER A 2 -9.24 23.98 12.60
N LYS A 3 -8.70 22.75 12.69
CA LYS A 3 -7.98 22.11 11.59
C LYS A 3 -8.93 21.88 10.41
N LYS A 4 -8.49 22.09 9.17
CA LYS A 4 -9.34 21.82 7.99
C LYS A 4 -9.61 20.33 7.88
N ILE A 5 -10.77 19.95 7.32
CA ILE A 5 -11.18 18.55 7.18
C ILE A 5 -10.13 17.72 6.45
N ASP A 6 -9.55 18.26 5.37
CA ASP A 6 -8.50 17.57 4.61
C ASP A 6 -7.29 17.23 5.48
N ASP A 7 -6.86 18.17 6.33
CA ASP A 7 -5.73 17.97 7.25
C ASP A 7 -6.04 16.93 8.35
N GLN A 8 -7.31 16.83 8.77
CA GLN A 8 -7.75 15.84 9.75
C GLN A 8 -7.69 14.42 9.17
N ILE A 9 -8.11 14.27 7.91
CA ILE A 9 -8.12 12.96 7.23
C ILE A 9 -6.70 12.52 6.86
N ILE A 10 -5.84 13.44 6.44
CA ILE A 10 -4.41 13.16 6.25
C ILE A 10 -3.79 12.66 7.54
N GLU A 11 -4.03 13.36 8.66
CA GLU A 11 -3.47 12.96 9.95
C GLU A 11 -3.98 11.60 10.40
N LEU A 12 -5.29 11.33 10.28
CA LEU A 12 -5.86 10.02 10.58
C LEU A 12 -5.20 8.90 9.77
N ALA A 13 -5.11 9.06 8.44
CA ALA A 13 -4.57 8.02 7.59
C ALA A 13 -3.08 7.76 7.87
N ASN A 14 -2.28 8.82 8.04
CA ASN A 14 -0.87 8.68 8.37
C ASN A 14 -0.68 8.03 9.75
N GLU A 15 -1.47 8.38 10.75
CA GLU A 15 -1.40 7.72 12.08
C GLU A 15 -1.72 6.23 12.02
N MET A 16 -2.71 5.83 11.20
CA MET A 16 -3.01 4.42 10.99
C MET A 16 -1.84 3.71 10.30
N VAL A 17 -1.22 4.35 9.30
CA VAL A 17 -0.04 3.80 8.60
C VAL A 17 1.16 3.70 9.55
N ASP A 18 1.44 4.72 10.34
CA ASP A 18 2.55 4.73 11.29
C ASP A 18 2.39 3.64 12.37
N LYS A 19 1.16 3.37 12.78
CA LYS A 19 0.85 2.41 13.84
C LYS A 19 0.71 0.98 13.35
N PHE A 20 0.15 0.77 12.17
CA PHE A 20 -0.28 -0.55 11.70
C PHE A 20 0.27 -0.93 10.30
N GLY A 21 0.98 -0.02 9.64
CA GLY A 21 1.46 -0.21 8.27
C GLY A 21 0.39 0.10 7.21
N THR A 22 0.80 0.04 5.95
CA THR A 22 -0.04 0.37 4.78
C THR A 22 -1.02 -0.73 4.39
N ASP A 23 -0.95 -1.90 5.00
CA ASP A 23 -1.91 -2.99 4.81
C ASP A 23 -3.14 -2.88 5.73
N TYR A 24 -3.15 -1.91 6.65
CA TYR A 24 -4.27 -1.71 7.57
C TYR A 24 -5.55 -1.29 6.85
N ILE A 25 -6.63 -2.02 7.12
CA ILE A 25 -7.97 -1.73 6.61
C ILE A 25 -8.80 -1.13 7.74
N ILE A 26 -9.26 0.10 7.52
CA ILE A 26 -10.13 0.83 8.44
C ILE A 26 -11.58 0.79 7.97
N GLU A 27 -12.50 0.60 8.91
CA GLU A 27 -13.94 0.68 8.66
C GLU A 27 -14.43 2.14 8.61
N LEU A 28 -15.46 2.40 7.80
CA LEU A 28 -16.09 3.71 7.66
C LEU A 28 -16.57 4.27 9.00
N ARG A 29 -17.16 3.42 9.83
CA ARG A 29 -17.62 3.79 11.18
C ARG A 29 -16.46 4.18 12.08
N GLU A 30 -15.32 3.52 11.91
CA GLU A 30 -14.12 3.84 12.68
C GLU A 30 -13.51 5.16 12.24
N ILE A 31 -13.46 5.46 10.93
CA ILE A 31 -13.06 6.77 10.41
C ILE A 31 -13.89 7.88 11.09
N TYR A 32 -15.22 7.74 11.06
CA TYR A 32 -16.12 8.71 11.67
C TYR A 32 -15.93 8.85 13.18
N ARG A 33 -15.79 7.72 13.89
CA ARG A 33 -15.53 7.71 15.33
C ARG A 33 -14.25 8.46 15.68
N ILE A 34 -13.14 8.19 14.98
CA ILE A 34 -11.85 8.82 15.23
C ILE A 34 -11.93 10.32 14.97
N LEU A 35 -12.52 10.74 13.85
CA LEU A 35 -12.62 12.15 13.50
C LEU A 35 -13.51 12.94 14.45
N TYR A 36 -14.62 12.35 14.91
CA TYR A 36 -15.46 12.94 15.94
C TYR A 36 -14.72 13.05 17.28
N GLN A 37 -14.07 11.98 17.74
CA GLN A 37 -13.35 11.99 19.02
C GLN A 37 -12.18 12.96 19.06
N LYS A 38 -11.45 13.10 17.94
CA LYS A 38 -10.24 13.92 17.88
C LYS A 38 -10.49 15.37 17.52
N TYR A 39 -11.49 15.64 16.66
CA TYR A 39 -11.72 16.98 16.11
C TYR A 39 -13.17 17.48 16.24
N GLY A 40 -14.10 16.66 16.73
CA GLY A 40 -15.53 17.00 16.79
C GLY A 40 -16.21 17.04 15.42
N THR A 41 -15.63 16.40 14.40
CA THR A 41 -16.17 16.46 13.04
C THR A 41 -17.33 15.49 12.86
N ASN A 42 -18.44 16.01 12.32
CA ASN A 42 -19.65 15.23 12.07
C ASN A 42 -19.50 14.34 10.84
N GLU A 43 -20.13 13.16 10.87
CA GLU A 43 -20.05 12.15 9.80
C GLU A 43 -20.52 12.70 8.44
N GLY A 44 -21.61 13.47 8.43
CA GLY A 44 -22.17 14.06 7.21
C GLY A 44 -21.30 15.12 6.53
N SER A 45 -20.26 15.61 7.20
CA SER A 45 -19.32 16.58 6.65
C SER A 45 -18.21 15.93 5.83
N ILE A 46 -18.13 14.59 5.83
CA ILE A 46 -17.00 13.85 5.27
C ILE A 46 -17.49 12.71 4.38
N ILE A 47 -16.89 12.64 3.19
CA ILE A 47 -17.07 11.56 2.25
C ILE A 47 -15.71 10.87 2.07
N PRO A 48 -15.40 9.79 2.84
CA PRO A 48 -14.07 9.17 2.79
C PRO A 48 -13.64 8.67 1.41
N THR A 49 -14.60 8.29 0.57
CA THR A 49 -14.34 7.91 -0.83
C THR A 49 -13.74 9.04 -1.68
N ASP A 50 -13.93 10.31 -1.31
CA ASP A 50 -13.29 11.43 -2.01
C ASP A 50 -11.77 11.45 -1.83
N TYR A 51 -11.29 10.83 -0.75
CA TYR A 51 -9.89 10.77 -0.35
C TYR A 51 -9.20 9.49 -0.84
N CYS A 52 -9.80 8.80 -1.81
CA CYS A 52 -9.27 7.57 -2.36
C CYS A 52 -8.37 7.81 -3.59
N TYR A 53 -7.32 7.00 -3.72
CA TYR A 53 -6.48 6.96 -4.92
C TYR A 53 -7.19 6.33 -6.12
N ASN A 54 -7.99 5.28 -5.88
CA ASN A 54 -8.62 4.45 -6.90
C ASN A 54 -10.10 4.76 -7.14
N ARG A 55 -10.65 5.80 -6.52
CA ARG A 55 -12.07 6.14 -6.67
C ARG A 55 -12.29 7.64 -6.69
N VAL A 56 -13.24 8.08 -7.51
CA VAL A 56 -13.68 9.47 -7.60
C VAL A 56 -15.20 9.56 -7.58
N ASN A 57 -15.70 10.64 -6.96
CA ASN A 57 -17.12 10.97 -6.92
C ASN A 57 -17.45 12.12 -7.86
N ASN A 58 -18.72 12.27 -8.21
CA ASN A 58 -19.15 13.36 -9.08
C ASN A 58 -18.83 14.73 -8.45
N GLY A 59 -18.21 15.61 -9.24
CA GLY A 59 -17.91 16.98 -8.85
C GLY A 59 -16.65 17.17 -7.98
N ILE A 60 -15.86 16.11 -7.76
CA ILE A 60 -14.60 16.23 -7.01
C ILE A 60 -13.53 17.00 -7.82
N GLN A 61 -12.93 18.03 -7.22
CA GLN A 61 -11.74 18.69 -7.76
C GLN A 61 -10.51 17.88 -7.36
N ILE A 62 -10.18 16.87 -8.16
CA ILE A 62 -9.14 15.86 -7.89
C ILE A 62 -7.79 16.48 -7.57
N ASP A 63 -7.42 17.54 -8.28
CA ASP A 63 -6.13 18.23 -8.12
C ASP A 63 -6.02 19.00 -6.80
N LYS A 64 -7.15 19.28 -6.15
CA LYS A 64 -7.20 20.04 -4.88
C LYS A 64 -7.49 19.16 -3.67
N LYS A 65 -7.84 17.89 -3.88
CA LYS A 65 -8.25 16.98 -2.81
C LYS A 65 -7.15 15.95 -2.57
N PRO A 66 -6.64 15.80 -1.34
CA PRO A 66 -5.63 14.78 -1.07
C PRO A 66 -6.21 13.38 -1.24
N ALA A 67 -5.35 12.44 -1.62
CA ALA A 67 -5.65 11.01 -1.59
C ALA A 67 -4.80 10.36 -0.50
N VAL A 68 -5.43 9.56 0.35
CA VAL A 68 -4.79 8.87 1.47
C VAL A 68 -5.31 7.45 1.70
N PHE A 69 -6.38 7.06 1.02
CA PHE A 69 -6.99 5.75 1.11
C PHE A 69 -6.97 5.01 -0.23
N GLU A 70 -7.09 3.69 -0.16
CA GLU A 70 -7.59 2.88 -1.25
C GLU A 70 -8.95 2.31 -0.85
N TYR A 71 -9.95 2.50 -1.72
CA TYR A 71 -11.26 1.89 -1.54
C TYR A 71 -11.17 0.40 -1.85
N ILE A 72 -11.56 -0.45 -0.90
CA ILE A 72 -11.59 -1.91 -1.09
C ILE A 72 -13.00 -2.34 -1.46
N GLU A 73 -13.94 -2.02 -0.59
CA GLU A 73 -15.35 -2.36 -0.74
C GLU A 73 -16.21 -1.45 0.13
N ARG A 74 -17.51 -1.70 0.17
CA ARG A 74 -18.45 -0.83 0.89
C ARG A 74 -18.13 -0.78 2.38
N GLY A 75 -17.60 0.37 2.80
CA GLY A 75 -17.30 0.65 4.19
C GLY A 75 -15.88 0.28 4.62
N HIS A 76 -15.05 -0.24 3.72
CA HIS A 76 -13.68 -0.66 4.04
C HIS A 76 -12.67 0.08 3.17
N PHE A 77 -11.66 0.64 3.83
CA PHE A 77 -10.63 1.48 3.21
C PHE A 77 -9.26 1.02 3.68
N ARG A 78 -8.32 0.82 2.77
CA ARG A 78 -6.92 0.62 3.14
C ARG A 78 -6.25 1.97 3.38
N CYS A 79 -5.57 2.12 4.51
CA CYS A 79 -4.83 3.33 4.86
C CYS A 79 -3.47 3.34 4.14
N LEU A 80 -3.26 4.31 3.26
CA LEU A 80 -2.01 4.43 2.48
C LEU A 80 -1.21 5.68 2.85
N GLY A 81 -1.89 6.71 3.36
CA GLY A 81 -1.29 7.99 3.70
C GLY A 81 -1.10 8.90 2.48
N VAL A 82 -0.71 10.14 2.75
CA VAL A 82 -0.47 11.14 1.69
C VAL A 82 0.81 10.83 0.93
N ASN A 83 0.85 11.15 -0.37
CA ASN A 83 1.99 10.92 -1.26
C ASN A 83 2.38 9.44 -1.43
N TYR A 84 1.52 8.50 -1.04
CA TYR A 84 1.71 7.10 -1.35
C TYR A 84 1.80 6.90 -2.88
N PRO A 85 2.80 6.16 -3.39
CA PRO A 85 3.02 5.97 -4.83
C PRO A 85 2.03 4.96 -5.42
N TYR A 86 0.73 5.27 -5.31
CA TYR A 86 -0.33 4.38 -5.78
C TYR A 86 -0.31 4.25 -7.30
N ASN A 87 -0.45 3.01 -7.78
CA ASN A 87 -0.62 2.69 -9.20
C ASN A 87 -1.87 1.82 -9.37
N GLY A 88 -2.80 2.24 -10.21
CA GLY A 88 -4.03 1.47 -10.43
C GLY A 88 -5.09 2.21 -11.23
N LEU A 89 -6.19 1.54 -11.51
CA LEU A 89 -7.35 2.15 -12.18
C LEU A 89 -8.14 3.01 -11.21
N ILE A 90 -8.76 4.05 -11.75
CA ILE A 90 -9.66 4.92 -11.02
C ILE A 90 -11.08 4.61 -11.47
N TYR A 91 -11.93 4.33 -10.49
CA TYR A 91 -13.31 3.97 -10.71
C TYR A 91 -14.26 5.10 -10.31
N HIS A 92 -15.37 5.18 -11.01
CA HIS A 92 -16.51 6.02 -10.65
C HIS A 92 -17.77 5.17 -10.62
N LYS A 93 -18.57 5.31 -9.56
CA LYS A 93 -19.88 4.67 -9.47
C LYS A 93 -20.99 5.73 -9.60
N PRO A 94 -21.68 5.80 -10.75
CA PRO A 94 -22.80 6.71 -10.92
C PRO A 94 -23.97 6.33 -9.98
N LYS A 95 -24.88 7.28 -9.74
CA LYS A 95 -26.07 7.05 -8.90
C LYS A 95 -26.97 5.92 -9.43
N GLN A 96 -26.96 5.75 -10.75
CA GLN A 96 -27.66 4.69 -11.48
C GLN A 96 -26.66 4.12 -12.48
N GLY A 97 -26.41 2.82 -12.39
CA GLY A 97 -25.48 2.11 -13.27
C GLY A 97 -24.37 1.38 -12.54
N ASP A 98 -23.59 0.66 -13.33
CA ASP A 98 -22.43 -0.09 -12.87
C ASP A 98 -21.20 0.81 -12.68
N GLU A 99 -20.22 0.29 -11.96
CA GLU A 99 -18.95 0.96 -11.79
C GLU A 99 -18.19 1.04 -13.13
N ILE A 100 -17.70 2.23 -13.46
CA ILE A 100 -16.96 2.51 -14.69
C ILE A 100 -15.53 2.92 -14.38
N VAL A 101 -14.60 2.54 -15.26
CA VAL A 101 -13.21 3.02 -15.21
C VAL A 101 -13.17 4.40 -15.84
N VAL A 102 -12.67 5.38 -15.10
CA VAL A 102 -12.61 6.79 -15.51
C VAL A 102 -11.19 7.32 -15.60
N GLY A 103 -10.19 6.49 -15.32
CA GLY A 103 -8.80 6.91 -15.40
C GLY A 103 -7.84 5.96 -14.74
N LYS A 104 -6.65 6.46 -14.45
CA LYS A 104 -5.58 5.74 -13.78
C LYS A 104 -4.82 6.64 -12.83
N CYS A 105 -4.34 6.07 -11.74
CA CYS A 105 -3.42 6.71 -10.83
C CYS A 105 -2.02 6.16 -11.11
N ILE A 106 -1.02 7.04 -11.25
CA ILE A 106 0.38 6.70 -11.50
C ILE A 106 1.24 7.44 -10.49
N GLU A 107 2.02 6.70 -9.71
CA GLU A 107 2.86 7.25 -8.63
C GLU A 107 2.11 8.23 -7.72
N GLY A 108 0.87 7.87 -7.35
CA GLY A 108 0.01 8.69 -6.48
C GLY A 108 -0.67 9.87 -7.18
N LYS A 109 -0.39 10.15 -8.46
CA LYS A 109 -1.07 11.19 -9.24
C LYS A 109 -2.29 10.62 -9.94
N ARG A 110 -3.48 11.17 -9.67
CA ARG A 110 -4.75 10.74 -10.28
C ARG A 110 -4.94 11.42 -11.65
N ILE A 111 -5.06 10.63 -12.71
CA ILE A 111 -5.26 11.09 -14.09
C ILE A 111 -6.61 10.59 -14.58
N ILE A 112 -7.55 11.50 -14.83
CA ILE A 112 -8.89 11.19 -15.34
C ILE A 112 -8.92 11.41 -16.85
N ALA A 113 -9.47 10.45 -17.57
CA ALA A 113 -9.69 10.59 -19.00
C ALA A 113 -10.87 11.55 -19.28
N PRO A 114 -10.85 12.31 -20.38
CA PRO A 114 -12.03 13.01 -20.87
C PRO A 114 -13.25 12.07 -20.95
N SER A 115 -14.46 12.58 -20.70
CA SER A 115 -15.66 11.75 -20.68
C SER A 115 -15.96 11.01 -21.98
N GLU A 116 -15.46 11.53 -23.10
CA GLU A 116 -15.59 10.95 -24.45
C GLU A 116 -14.69 9.72 -24.64
N ASP A 117 -13.61 9.60 -23.86
CA ASP A 117 -12.67 8.49 -23.89
C ASP A 117 -13.08 7.33 -22.98
N TYR A 118 -14.14 7.49 -22.17
CA TYR A 118 -14.66 6.40 -21.31
C TYR A 118 -15.21 5.22 -22.13
N ASP A 119 -15.69 5.47 -23.35
CA ASP A 119 -16.19 4.45 -24.29
C ASP A 119 -15.05 3.74 -25.08
N LEU A 120 -13.82 4.27 -25.06
CA LEU A 120 -12.65 3.62 -25.66
C LEU A 120 -12.09 2.57 -24.71
N GLY A 121 -12.81 1.46 -24.57
CA GLY A 121 -12.49 0.27 -23.76
C GLY A 121 -11.10 -0.34 -23.96
N ILE A 122 -10.05 0.38 -23.58
CA ILE A 122 -8.74 -0.15 -23.20
C ILE A 122 -8.76 -0.07 -21.67
N LEU A 123 -9.33 -1.05 -21.00
CA LEU A 123 -8.72 -2.36 -20.82
C LEU A 123 -9.73 -3.48 -21.10
N ASN A 124 -9.36 -4.38 -22.02
CA ASN A 124 -10.05 -5.64 -22.29
C ASN A 124 -10.42 -6.37 -20.99
N THR A 125 -11.68 -6.28 -20.62
CA THR A 125 -12.34 -7.20 -19.71
C THR A 125 -12.42 -8.55 -20.42
N ASN A 126 -12.08 -9.62 -19.69
CA ASN A 126 -12.16 -11.04 -20.10
C ASN A 126 -10.90 -11.69 -20.68
N LYS A 127 -9.88 -11.82 -19.82
CA LYS A 127 -9.15 -13.08 -19.66
C LYS A 127 -8.95 -13.35 -18.17
N GLN A 128 -9.89 -14.11 -17.61
CA GLN A 128 -9.70 -15.11 -16.56
C GLN A 128 -8.68 -14.82 -15.44
N CYS A 129 -9.24 -14.59 -14.24
CA CYS A 129 -8.82 -15.17 -12.95
C CYS A 129 -7.50 -14.74 -12.29
N ASN A 130 -7.60 -14.48 -10.97
CA ASN A 130 -6.61 -14.69 -9.90
C ASN A 130 -5.22 -14.06 -10.10
N ASN A 131 -4.86 -13.22 -9.13
CA ASN A 131 -3.58 -12.48 -9.03
C ASN A 131 -3.49 -11.31 -9.99
N ILE A 132 -3.96 -10.13 -9.53
CA ILE A 132 -3.34 -8.87 -9.94
C ILE A 132 -1.92 -8.93 -9.37
N GLU A 133 -0.98 -9.55 -10.09
CA GLU A 133 0.44 -9.29 -9.88
C GLU A 133 0.61 -7.79 -10.16
N LYS A 134 0.57 -7.00 -9.08
CA LYS A 134 0.97 -5.60 -9.08
C LYS A 134 2.32 -5.54 -9.80
N ASP A 135 2.35 -4.90 -10.97
CA ASP A 135 3.59 -4.73 -11.72
C ASP A 135 4.43 -3.70 -10.99
N TYR A 136 5.15 -4.16 -9.97
CA TYR A 136 6.09 -3.32 -9.23
C TYR A 136 7.29 -3.07 -10.13
N SER A 137 7.39 -1.85 -10.66
CA SER A 137 8.59 -1.43 -11.38
C SER A 137 9.76 -1.36 -10.38
N HIS A 138 10.62 -2.37 -10.39
CA HIS A 138 11.78 -2.43 -9.51
C HIS A 138 12.95 -1.63 -10.04
N LYS A 139 13.56 -0.81 -9.19
CA LYS A 139 14.81 -0.10 -9.47
C LYS A 139 16.02 -1.01 -9.28
N THR A 140 15.87 -2.07 -8.48
CA THR A 140 16.93 -3.02 -8.15
C THR A 140 16.62 -4.43 -8.65
N LYS A 141 17.67 -5.23 -8.88
CA LYS A 141 17.52 -6.66 -9.18
C LYS A 141 17.04 -7.39 -7.94
N ARG A 142 16.21 -8.44 -8.10
CA ARG A 142 15.75 -9.29 -6.99
C ARG A 142 16.90 -9.89 -6.17
N GLU A 143 17.95 -10.35 -6.85
CA GLU A 143 19.08 -10.98 -6.18
C GLU A 143 20.10 -9.94 -5.70
N PRO A 144 20.42 -9.90 -4.39
CA PRO A 144 21.46 -9.02 -3.89
C PRO A 144 22.83 -9.51 -4.37
N GLY A 145 23.65 -8.58 -4.88
CA GLY A 145 25.04 -8.87 -5.22
C GLY A 145 25.86 -9.27 -3.99
N MET A 146 27.00 -9.94 -4.19
CA MET A 146 27.83 -10.47 -3.09
C MET A 146 28.21 -9.41 -2.05
N ARG A 147 28.52 -8.19 -2.47
CA ARG A 147 28.84 -7.08 -1.57
C ARG A 147 27.67 -6.75 -0.63
N LEU A 148 26.48 -6.58 -1.19
CA LEU A 148 25.28 -6.28 -0.40
C LEU A 148 24.93 -7.46 0.53
N ARG A 149 25.07 -8.70 0.08
CA ARG A 149 24.90 -9.89 0.93
C ARG A 149 25.82 -9.85 2.14
N PHE A 150 27.10 -9.56 1.93
CA PHE A 150 28.06 -9.46 3.02
C PHE A 150 27.75 -8.29 3.97
N GLU A 151 27.33 -7.14 3.44
CA GLU A 151 26.92 -5.98 4.24
C GLU A 151 25.70 -6.30 5.14
N VAL A 152 24.69 -7.00 4.60
CA VAL A 152 23.52 -7.47 5.38
C VAL A 152 23.95 -8.45 6.49
N LEU A 153 24.73 -9.49 6.15
CA LEU A 153 25.22 -10.46 7.14
C LEU A 153 26.03 -9.79 8.25
N LYS A 154 26.91 -8.86 7.87
CA LYS A 154 27.74 -8.11 8.82
C LYS A 154 26.88 -7.25 9.75
N ARG A 155 25.90 -6.51 9.21
CA ARG A 155 24.94 -5.71 9.99
C ARG A 155 24.19 -6.59 10.99
N ASP A 156 23.77 -7.78 10.55
CA ASP A 156 23.00 -8.73 11.35
C ASP A 156 23.90 -9.62 12.25
N ASN A 157 25.18 -9.28 12.38
CA ASN A 157 26.18 -9.99 13.18
C ASN A 157 26.32 -11.49 12.83
N PHE A 158 26.04 -11.87 11.58
CA PHE A 158 26.00 -13.25 11.10
C PHE A 158 25.05 -14.13 11.94
N LYS A 159 23.87 -13.59 12.24
CA LYS A 159 22.80 -14.28 12.98
C LYS A 159 21.46 -14.07 12.29
N CYS A 160 20.55 -15.01 12.49
CA CYS A 160 19.16 -14.83 12.12
C CYS A 160 18.53 -13.70 12.95
N CYS A 161 17.91 -12.72 12.30
CA CYS A 161 17.22 -11.61 12.96
C CYS A 161 15.99 -12.04 13.75
N ALA A 162 15.35 -13.16 13.36
CA ALA A 162 14.14 -13.66 14.03
C ALA A 162 14.43 -14.49 15.29
N CYS A 163 15.42 -15.39 15.25
CA CYS A 163 15.67 -16.33 16.35
C CYS A 163 17.09 -16.26 16.94
N GLY A 164 18.02 -15.50 16.33
CA GLY A 164 19.40 -15.39 16.78
C GLY A 164 20.30 -16.60 16.48
N ALA A 165 19.81 -17.60 15.73
CA ALA A 165 20.62 -18.74 15.26
C ALA A 165 21.83 -18.26 14.44
N SER A 166 22.97 -18.94 14.57
CA SER A 166 24.23 -18.51 13.96
C SER A 166 25.15 -19.69 13.65
N PRO A 167 25.79 -19.72 12.46
CA PRO A 167 26.81 -20.72 12.10
C PRO A 167 27.98 -20.80 13.09
N ALA A 168 28.27 -19.70 13.80
CA ALA A 168 29.32 -19.66 14.81
C ALA A 168 29.00 -20.46 16.07
N LYS A 169 27.71 -20.67 16.37
CA LYS A 169 27.24 -21.48 17.51
C LYS A 169 26.91 -22.90 17.10
N ASP A 170 26.36 -23.06 15.91
CA ASP A 170 25.96 -24.33 15.33
C ASP A 170 26.31 -24.32 13.83
N PRO A 171 27.35 -25.06 13.41
CA PRO A 171 27.79 -25.11 12.02
C PRO A 171 26.73 -25.64 11.03
N SER A 172 25.65 -26.27 11.51
CA SER A 172 24.55 -26.74 10.66
C SER A 172 23.56 -25.64 10.28
N VAL A 173 23.66 -24.45 10.88
CA VAL A 173 22.77 -23.32 10.60
C VAL A 173 23.16 -22.65 9.28
N ASP A 174 22.30 -22.75 8.28
CA ASP A 174 22.40 -21.97 7.05
C ASP A 174 21.65 -20.63 7.18
N LEU A 175 22.32 -19.55 6.77
CA LEU A 175 21.76 -18.20 6.75
C LEU A 175 21.42 -17.76 5.32
N HIS A 176 20.22 -17.20 5.17
CA HIS A 176 19.67 -16.69 3.93
C HIS A 176 19.44 -15.19 4.05
N ILE A 177 19.53 -14.51 2.90
CA ILE A 177 19.15 -13.11 2.79
C ILE A 177 17.72 -13.08 2.24
N ASP A 178 16.81 -12.51 3.02
CA ASP A 178 15.38 -12.41 2.73
C ASP A 178 14.96 -10.94 2.67
N HIS A 179 13.93 -10.65 1.87
CA HIS A 179 13.34 -9.31 1.82
C HIS A 179 12.27 -9.17 2.91
N VAL A 180 12.39 -8.14 3.76
CA VAL A 180 11.40 -7.79 4.78
C VAL A 180 10.04 -7.57 4.11
N ILE A 181 9.97 -6.67 3.14
CA ILE A 181 8.85 -6.55 2.19
C ILE A 181 9.20 -7.42 0.98
N PRO A 182 8.41 -8.44 0.60
CA PRO A 182 8.72 -9.31 -0.52
C PRO A 182 9.00 -8.52 -1.81
N TRP A 183 9.98 -8.97 -2.58
CA TRP A 183 10.27 -8.35 -3.87
C TRP A 183 9.04 -8.35 -4.78
N SER A 184 8.32 -9.48 -4.86
CA SER A 184 7.03 -9.57 -5.57
C SER A 184 5.92 -8.64 -5.06
N LYS A 185 6.11 -8.01 -3.90
CA LYS A 185 5.20 -7.03 -3.28
C LYS A 185 5.77 -5.62 -3.27
N GLY A 186 6.77 -5.34 -4.11
CA GLY A 186 7.35 -4.00 -4.28
C GLY A 186 8.55 -3.71 -3.39
N GLY A 187 9.05 -4.72 -2.66
CA GLY A 187 10.26 -4.58 -1.88
C GLY A 187 11.49 -4.44 -2.77
N GLU A 188 12.30 -3.40 -2.53
CA GLU A 188 13.58 -3.24 -3.22
C GLU A 188 14.68 -4.06 -2.55
N THR A 189 15.68 -4.47 -3.34
CA THR A 189 16.88 -5.15 -2.87
C THR A 189 17.91 -4.12 -2.39
N VAL A 190 17.62 -3.53 -1.24
CA VAL A 190 18.45 -2.52 -0.57
C VAL A 190 18.72 -2.95 0.87
N LEU A 191 19.80 -2.45 1.47
CA LEU A 191 20.25 -2.87 2.81
C LEU A 191 19.09 -2.86 3.83
N ASP A 192 18.29 -1.79 3.86
CA ASP A 192 17.21 -1.60 4.84
C ASP A 192 16.03 -2.56 4.66
N ASN A 193 15.80 -3.08 3.45
CA ASN A 193 14.71 -4.03 3.17
C ASN A 193 15.20 -5.48 3.13
N LEU A 194 16.48 -5.74 3.37
CA LEU A 194 17.03 -7.08 3.47
C LEU A 194 17.29 -7.44 4.93
N GLN A 195 17.10 -8.72 5.26
CA GLN A 195 17.37 -9.29 6.57
C GLN A 195 18.00 -10.67 6.46
N THR A 196 18.76 -11.06 7.48
CA THR A 196 19.34 -12.39 7.59
C THR A 196 18.39 -13.32 8.35
N LEU A 197 17.99 -14.45 7.75
CA LEU A 197 17.16 -15.48 8.37
C LEU A 197 17.84 -16.85 8.30
N CYS A 198 17.64 -17.71 9.31
CA CYS A 198 18.01 -19.12 9.19
C CYS A 198 17.00 -19.86 8.30
N SER A 199 17.38 -21.03 7.76
CA SER A 199 16.48 -21.84 6.91
C SER A 199 15.08 -22.03 7.50
N ALA A 200 14.98 -22.35 8.80
CA ALA A 200 13.69 -22.57 9.47
C ALA A 200 12.81 -21.30 9.49
N CYS A 201 13.37 -20.15 9.91
CA CYS A 201 12.63 -18.88 9.93
C CYS A 201 12.29 -18.38 8.53
N ASN A 202 13.19 -18.58 7.56
CA ASN A 202 12.98 -18.19 6.17
C ASN A 202 11.80 -18.94 5.54
N ILE A 203 11.74 -20.26 5.76
CA ILE A 203 10.60 -21.09 5.35
C ILE A 203 9.32 -20.62 6.07
N GLY A 204 9.37 -20.43 7.38
CA GLY A 204 8.22 -20.01 8.18
C GLY A 204 7.63 -18.65 7.78
N LYS A 205 8.42 -17.78 7.14
CA LYS A 205 7.94 -16.48 6.61
C LYS A 205 7.15 -16.62 5.31
N SER A 206 7.35 -17.68 4.53
CA SER A 206 6.82 -17.82 3.17
C SER A 206 5.28 -17.84 3.07
N ASP A 207 4.58 -18.05 4.20
CA ASP A 207 3.11 -18.15 4.26
C ASP A 207 2.41 -16.99 4.97
N MET A 208 3.12 -15.92 5.37
CA MET A 208 2.56 -14.85 6.22
C MET A 208 2.48 -13.45 5.59
N ILE A 209 2.66 -13.31 4.28
CA ILE A 209 2.52 -12.00 3.62
C ILE A 209 1.65 -12.13 2.40
#